data_AF-A0A9C9UCE9-F1
#
_entry.id   AF-A0A9C9UCE9-F1
#
_cell.length_a   1.000
_cell.length_b   1.000
_cell.length_c   1.000
_cell.angle_alpha   90.00
_cell.angle_beta   90.00
_cell.angle_gamma   90.00
#
_symmetry.space_group_name_H-M   'P 1'
#
loop_
_entity.id
_entity.type
_entity.pdbx_description
1 polymer ?
#
loop_
_entity_poly.entity_id
_entity_poly.type
_entity_poly.pdbx_seq_one_letter_code
_entity_poly.pdbx_strand_id
1 'polypeptide(L)' 'LVHGARAVVSRAEKKDDPLSRWINKIRAERGVNKATVALANKLARIGWAVLAHNTVYRPAPQA' A
#
# COMPACT_ATOMS: atom_id res chain seq x y z
N LEU A 1 -3.88 7.41 -8.34
CA LEU A 1 -3.40 6.43 -7.32
C LEU A 1 -1.88 6.39 -7.18
N VAL A 2 -1.11 6.36 -8.27
CA VAL A 2 0.37 6.23 -8.23
C VAL A 2 1.05 7.33 -7.40
N HIS A 3 0.66 8.60 -7.59
CA HIS A 3 1.22 9.71 -6.79
C HIS A 3 0.93 9.58 -5.29
N GLY A 4 -0.29 9.17 -4.92
CA GLY A 4 -0.65 8.90 -3.53
C GLY A 4 0.15 7.73 -2.94
N ALA A 5 0.31 6.65 -3.71
CA ALA A 5 1.17 5.54 -3.30
C ALA A 5 2.63 6.00 -3.10
N ARG A 6 3.16 6.88 -3.97
CA ARG A 6 4.52 7.40 -3.84
C ARG A 6 4.72 8.19 -2.55
N ALA A 7 3.73 8.99 -2.17
CA ALA A 7 3.73 9.74 -0.91
C ALA A 7 3.73 8.81 0.32
N VAL A 8 3.05 7.66 0.25
CA VAL A 8 3.09 6.65 1.31
C VAL A 8 4.45 5.94 1.35
N VAL A 9 4.97 5.52 0.20
CA VAL A 9 6.28 4.83 0.10
C VAL A 9 7.41 5.72 0.63
N SER A 10 7.39 7.03 0.38
CA SER A 10 8.42 7.95 0.90
C SER A 10 8.39 8.10 2.43
N ARG A 11 7.26 7.80 3.07
CA ARG A 11 7.08 7.86 4.54
C ARG A 11 7.21 6.51 5.24
N ALA A 12 7.16 5.41 4.49
CA ALA A 12 7.19 4.04 5.01
C ALA A 12 8.52 3.68 5.70
N GLU A 13 9.63 4.33 5.35
CA GLU A 13 10.95 4.03 5.93
C GLU A 13 11.02 4.29 7.44
N LYS A 14 10.22 5.23 7.96
CA LYS A 14 10.22 5.63 9.38
C LYS A 14 9.09 4.99 10.19
N LYS A 15 8.46 3.94 9.67
CA LYS A 15 7.26 3.33 10.23
C LYS A 15 7.42 1.81 10.33
N ASP A 16 6.97 1.24 11.44
CA ASP A 16 7.04 -0.21 11.69
C ASP A 16 5.69 -0.94 11.50
N ASP A 17 4.65 -0.21 11.07
CA ASP A 17 3.36 -0.83 10.81
C ASP A 17 3.45 -1.94 9.73
N PRO A 18 2.59 -2.97 9.77
CA PRO A 18 2.68 -4.11 8.85
C PRO A 18 2.70 -3.73 7.36
N LEU A 19 2.00 -2.65 6.99
CA LEU A 19 2.00 -2.14 5.62
C LEU A 19 3.35 -1.53 5.27
N SER A 20 3.91 -0.70 6.15
CA SER A 20 5.23 -0.09 5.98
C SER A 20 6.34 -1.14 5.90
N ARG A 21 6.30 -2.20 6.71
CA ARG A 21 7.22 -3.35 6.61
C ARG A 21 7.12 -4.05 5.25
N TRP A 22 5.91 -4.30 4.76
CA TRP A 22 5.69 -4.89 3.43
C TRP A 22 6.20 -3.98 2.30
N ILE A 23 5.94 -2.66 2.38
CA ILE A 23 6.45 -1.67 1.42
C ILE A 23 7.98 -1.65 1.42
N ASN A 24 8.60 -1.61 2.61
CA ASN A 24 10.05 -1.55 2.76
C ASN A 24 10.73 -2.82 2.22
N LYS A 25 10.12 -3.99 2.40
CA LYS A 25 10.58 -5.25 1.79
C LYS A 25 10.63 -5.14 0.26
N ILE A 26 9.53 -4.73 -0.38
CA ILE A 26 9.49 -4.59 -1.85
C ILE A 26 10.46 -3.52 -2.32
N ARG A 27 10.55 -2.41 -1.59
CA ARG A 27 11.50 -1.33 -1.90
C ARG A 27 12.94 -1.83 -1.86
N ALA A 28 13.33 -2.63 -0.86
CA ALA A 28 14.66 -3.20 -0.74
C ALA A 28 14.95 -4.22 -1.86
N GLU A 29 13.98 -5.07 -2.21
CA GLU A 29 14.18 -6.14 -3.21
C GLU A 29 14.08 -5.68 -4.67
N ARG A 30 13.32 -4.59 -4.93
CA ARG A 30 12.86 -4.22 -6.28
C ARG A 30 12.94 -2.72 -6.58
N GLY A 31 13.27 -1.88 -5.59
CA GLY A 31 13.38 -0.43 -5.74
C GLY A 31 12.06 0.34 -5.57
N VAL A 32 12.19 1.66 -5.41
CA VAL A 32 11.09 2.58 -5.05
C VAL A 32 9.95 2.61 -6.08
N ASN A 33 10.28 2.60 -7.37
CA ASN A 33 9.28 2.69 -8.44
C ASN A 33 8.39 1.44 -8.45
N LYS A 34 8.98 0.24 -8.32
CA LYS A 34 8.22 -1.02 -8.26
C LYS A 34 7.38 -1.11 -6.98
N ALA A 35 7.93 -0.67 -5.83
CA ALA A 35 7.16 -0.58 -4.59
C ALA A 35 5.96 0.37 -4.69
N THR A 36 6.14 1.51 -5.37
CA THR A 36 5.06 2.50 -5.59
C THR A 36 3.92 1.92 -6.43
N VAL A 37 4.25 1.25 -7.54
CA VAL A 37 3.23 0.63 -8.40
C VAL A 37 2.56 -0.56 -7.70
N ALA A 38 3.32 -1.37 -6.96
CA ALA A 38 2.77 -2.48 -6.19
C ALA A 38 1.76 -1.98 -5.13
N LEU A 39 2.09 -0.90 -4.42
CA LEU A 39 1.16 -0.28 -3.46
C LEU A 39 -0.07 0.30 -4.15
N ALA A 40 0.09 0.99 -5.28
CA ALA A 40 -1.04 1.51 -6.05
C ALA A 40 -1.98 0.39 -6.51
N ASN A 41 -1.43 -0.73 -7.00
CA ASN A 41 -2.21 -1.89 -7.39
C ASN A 41 -2.94 -2.53 -6.19
N LYS A 42 -2.27 -2.65 -5.04
CA LYS A 42 -2.90 -3.14 -3.80
C LYS A 42 -4.09 -2.27 -3.40
N LEU A 43 -3.95 -0.94 -3.46
CA LEU A 43 -5.03 0.00 -3.17
C LEU A 43 -6.16 -0.07 -4.21
N ALA A 44 -5.83 -0.22 -5.49
CA ALA A 44 -6.82 -0.38 -6.55
C ALA A 44 -7.69 -1.64 -6.35
N ARG A 45 -7.07 -2.77 -5.98
CA ARG A 45 -7.80 -4.01 -5.68
C ARG A 45 -8.73 -3.88 -4.47
N ILE A 46 -8.28 -3.16 -3.43
CA ILE A 46 -9.12 -2.87 -2.26
C ILE A 46 -10.31 -1.99 -2.67
N GLY A 47 -10.05 -0.88 -3.38
CA GLY A 47 -11.11 0.01 -3.87
C GLY A 47 -12.11 -0.70 -4.77
N TRP A 48 -11.62 -1.56 -5.67
CA TRP A 48 -12.46 -2.38 -6.53
C TRP A 48 -13.35 -3.32 -5.71
N ALA A 49 -12.81 -4.05 -4.74
CA ALA A 49 -13.61 -4.97 -3.91
C ALA A 49 -14.68 -4.22 -3.10
N VAL A 50 -14.34 -3.05 -2.54
CA VAL A 50 -15.28 -2.18 -1.81
C VAL A 50 -16.44 -1.78 -2.72
N LEU A 51 -16.15 -1.30 -3.92
CA LEU A 51 -17.15 -0.86 -4.90
C LEU A 51 -17.98 -2.03 -5.46
N ALA A 52 -17.32 -3.12 -5.85
CA ALA A 52 -17.95 -4.28 -6.49
C ALA A 52 -18.91 -5.01 -5.54
N HIS A 53 -18.64 -4.98 -4.24
CA HIS A 53 -19.48 -5.64 -3.23
C HIS A 53 -20.36 -4.65 -2.45
N ASN A 54 -20.33 -3.35 -2.77
CA ASN A 54 -21.02 -2.29 -2.03
C ASN A 54 -20.80 -2.38 -0.50
N THR A 55 -19.56 -2.64 -0.11
CA THR A 55 -19.16 -2.82 1.30
C THR A 55 -18.44 -1.58 1.82
N VAL A 56 -18.30 -1.46 3.14
CA VAL A 56 -17.49 -0.40 3.77
C VAL A 56 -16.05 -0.88 3.90
N TYR A 57 -15.08 0.01 3.64
CA TYR A 57 -13.67 -0.27 3.86
C TYR A 57 -13.40 -0.66 5.31
N ARG A 58 -12.82 -1.84 5.51
CA ARG A 58 -12.38 -2.34 6.82
C ARG A 58 -10.85 -2.40 6.85
N PRO A 59 -10.17 -1.54 7.63
CA PRO A 59 -8.72 -1.63 7.76
C PRO A 59 -8.32 -2.93 8.46
N ALA A 60 -7.14 -3.45 8.12
CA ALA A 60 -6.57 -4.57 8.87
C ALA A 60 -6.34 -4.14 10.33
N PRO A 61 -6.56 -5.04 11.32
CA PRO A 61 -6.25 -4.75 12.71
C PRO A 61 -4.79 -4.32 12.84
N GLN A 62 -4.54 -3.18 13.52
CA GLN A 62 -3.19 -2.78 13.90
C GLN A 62 -2.81 -3.60 15.13
N ALA A 63 -2.01 -4.64 14.90
CA ALA A 63 -1.37 -5.43 15.95
C ALA A 63 -0.13 -4.71 16.49
#